data_AF-A0A8T4ZL13-F1
#
_entry.id   AF-A0A8T4ZL13-F1
#
_cell.length_a   1.000
_cell.length_b   1.000
_cell.length_c   1.000
_cell.angle_alpha   90.00
_cell.angle_beta   90.00
_cell.angle_gamma   90.00
#
_symmetry.space_group_name_H-M   'P 1'
#
loop_
_entity.id
_entity.type
_entity.pdbx_description
1 polymer ?
#
loop_
_entity_poly.entity_id
_entity_poly.type
_entity_poly.pdbx_seq_one_letter_code
_entity_poly.pdbx_strand_id
1 'polypeptide(L)'
;MVFVYYAQGVSGFFKDFIERLMSELALRGTEITNQSVKLESAEMDVKYIDERGHMFATVEGENIKVTYQVLRERKEVKKGLMGAITGAGVGGFLGSVLRRDSNIGDRVVDAVSGAAAGGAYEAYEGYEESKESRTEFAAELAEAINKVEDQLQYVLEGQRAAKESVRESVREKTQKETERKEELLLQLEDLYAEIITIKEEIELAESEGKKLESVKARIMRAEKLYEEARESANDGDYAVAKAKMKAAENMVERARENIE
;
A
#
# COMPACT_ATOMS: atom_id res chain seq x y z
N MET A 1 -20.55 -11.36 31.32
CA MET A 1 -20.57 -12.02 30.00
C MET A 1 -19.52 -11.31 29.14
N VAL A 2 -18.82 -12.03 28.26
CA VAL A 2 -17.75 -11.46 27.43
C VAL A 2 -18.06 -11.75 25.96
N PHE A 3 -17.92 -10.73 25.11
CA PHE A 3 -18.07 -10.81 23.66
C PHE A 3 -16.75 -10.41 23.00
N VAL A 4 -16.39 -11.07 21.90
CA VAL A 4 -15.14 -10.81 21.17
C VAL A 4 -15.45 -10.65 19.69
N TYR A 5 -14.90 -9.60 19.09
CA TYR A 5 -15.06 -9.23 17.68
C TYR A 5 -13.69 -9.00 17.04
N TYR A 6 -13.60 -9.24 15.74
CA TYR A 6 -12.38 -9.05 14.97
C TYR A 6 -12.67 -8.21 13.73
N ALA A 7 -12.07 -7.03 13.66
CA ALA A 7 -12.06 -6.25 12.43
C ALA A 7 -10.87 -6.68 11.56
N GLN A 8 -11.13 -7.14 10.34
CA GLN A 8 -10.11 -7.80 9.50
C GLN A 8 -9.27 -6.79 8.72
N GLY A 9 -7.95 -6.98 8.70
CA GLY A 9 -7.04 -6.28 7.79
C GLY A 9 -6.89 -4.76 7.99
N VAL A 10 -7.39 -4.20 9.10
CA VAL A 10 -7.43 -2.76 9.37
C VAL A 10 -6.48 -2.32 10.49
N SER A 11 -5.59 -3.19 10.98
CA SER A 11 -4.69 -2.85 12.10
C SER A 11 -3.79 -1.65 11.84
N GLY A 12 -3.37 -1.43 10.59
CA GLY A 12 -2.60 -0.23 10.18
C GLY A 12 -3.35 1.10 10.39
N PHE A 13 -4.66 1.04 10.62
CA PHE A 13 -5.54 2.18 10.88
C PHE A 13 -6.11 2.16 12.31
N PHE A 14 -5.47 1.46 13.26
CA PHE A 14 -5.99 1.24 14.62
C PHE A 14 -6.57 2.50 15.27
N LYS A 15 -5.84 3.62 15.25
CA LYS A 15 -6.32 4.87 15.85
C LYS A 15 -7.59 5.40 15.16
N ASP A 16 -7.63 5.41 13.83
CA ASP A 16 -8.79 5.86 13.05
C ASP A 16 -9.99 4.91 13.24
N PHE A 17 -9.73 3.60 13.31
CA PHE A 17 -10.73 2.59 13.66
C PHE A 17 -11.38 2.89 15.01
N ILE A 18 -10.59 3.14 16.06
CA ILE A 18 -11.12 3.42 17.39
C ILE A 18 -11.90 4.75 17.41
N GLU A 19 -11.40 5.80 16.76
CA GLU A 19 -12.09 7.10 16.69
C GLU A 19 -13.45 7.01 15.97
N ARG A 20 -13.51 6.27 14.85
CA ARG A 20 -14.76 6.03 14.11
C ARG A 20 -15.70 5.11 14.88
N LEU A 21 -15.18 4.07 15.52
CA LEU A 21 -15.99 3.16 16.34
C LEU A 21 -16.65 3.91 17.50
N MET A 22 -15.89 4.75 18.23
CA MET A 22 -16.47 5.61 19.27
C MET A 22 -17.55 6.53 18.72
N SER A 23 -17.33 7.10 17.54
CA SER A 23 -18.30 7.99 16.88
C SER A 23 -19.59 7.23 16.50
N GLU A 24 -19.47 6.04 15.91
CA GLU A 24 -20.61 5.19 15.56
C GLU A 24 -21.39 4.72 16.79
N LEU A 25 -20.69 4.33 17.87
CA LEU A 25 -21.33 3.95 19.12
C LEU A 25 -22.06 5.13 19.79
N ALA A 26 -21.46 6.33 19.78
CA ALA A 26 -22.08 7.54 20.31
C ALA A 26 -23.34 7.92 19.50
N LEU A 27 -23.31 7.82 18.17
CA LEU A 27 -24.47 8.03 17.30
C LEU A 27 -25.61 7.05 17.59
N ARG A 28 -25.28 5.82 18.00
CA ARG A 28 -26.24 4.79 18.43
C ARG A 28 -26.77 5.02 19.85
N GLY A 29 -26.32 6.06 20.56
CA GLY A 29 -26.77 6.37 21.91
C GLY A 29 -25.96 5.70 23.03
N THR A 30 -24.75 5.23 22.72
CA THR A 30 -23.82 4.70 23.72
C THR A 30 -23.08 5.85 24.42
N GLU A 31 -23.16 5.90 25.74
CA GLU A 31 -22.31 6.76 26.55
C GLU A 31 -20.92 6.11 26.69
N ILE A 32 -19.87 6.86 26.35
CA ILE A 32 -18.47 6.41 26.45
C ILE A 32 -17.77 7.21 27.53
N THR A 33 -17.14 6.54 28.48
CA THR A 33 -16.43 7.14 29.62
C THR A 33 -15.09 6.45 29.86
N ASN A 34 -14.22 7.05 30.69
CA ASN A 34 -12.91 6.50 31.07
C ASN A 34 -12.04 6.02 29.89
N GLN A 35 -12.09 6.75 28.77
CA GLN A 35 -11.36 6.38 27.56
C GLN A 35 -9.84 6.51 27.74
N SER A 36 -9.10 5.49 27.32
CA SER A 36 -7.65 5.49 27.19
C SER A 36 -7.28 4.89 25.84
N VAL A 37 -6.85 5.72 24.89
CA VAL A 37 -6.42 5.29 23.56
C VAL A 37 -4.91 5.42 23.45
N LYS A 38 -4.25 4.32 23.12
CA LYS A 38 -2.80 4.20 22.86
C LYS A 38 -2.57 3.82 21.40
N LEU A 39 -1.31 3.58 21.02
CA LEU A 39 -0.94 3.27 19.63
C LEU A 39 -1.54 1.95 19.13
N GLU A 40 -1.60 0.93 19.98
CA GLU A 40 -2.02 -0.44 19.60
C GLU A 40 -3.09 -1.02 20.52
N SER A 41 -3.57 -0.23 21.49
CA SER A 41 -4.61 -0.64 22.43
C SER A 41 -5.52 0.53 22.81
N ALA A 42 -6.76 0.22 23.11
CA ALA A 42 -7.74 1.17 23.61
C ALA A 42 -8.62 0.51 24.67
N GLU A 43 -8.96 1.27 25.71
CA GLU A 43 -9.86 0.83 26.77
C GLU A 43 -10.90 1.92 27.01
N MET A 44 -12.15 1.55 27.23
CA MET A 44 -13.21 2.49 27.57
C MET A 44 -14.38 1.80 28.26
N ASP A 45 -15.12 2.58 29.05
CA ASP A 45 -16.36 2.17 29.67
C ASP A 45 -17.51 2.59 28.79
N VAL A 46 -18.43 1.66 28.54
CA VAL A 46 -19.58 1.86 27.66
C VAL A 46 -20.88 1.63 28.43
N LYS A 47 -21.84 2.51 28.21
CA LYS A 47 -23.21 2.36 28.73
C LYS A 47 -24.20 2.57 27.60
N TYR A 48 -25.08 1.59 27.42
CA TYR A 48 -26.11 1.59 26.40
C TYR A 48 -27.44 1.23 27.05
N ILE A 49 -28.38 2.17 27.09
CA ILE A 49 -29.65 2.05 27.82
C ILE A 49 -29.37 1.70 29.30
N ASP A 50 -29.67 0.47 29.71
CA ASP A 50 -29.48 -0.06 31.07
C ASP A 50 -28.27 -1.03 31.17
N GLU A 51 -27.56 -1.27 30.06
CA GLU A 51 -26.40 -2.14 30.00
C GLU A 51 -25.12 -1.33 30.19
N ARG A 52 -24.25 -1.77 31.13
CA ARG A 52 -22.91 -1.20 31.33
C ARG A 52 -21.86 -2.25 31.07
N GLY A 53 -20.71 -1.85 30.56
CA GLY A 53 -19.59 -2.76 30.43
C GLY A 53 -18.27 -2.06 30.12
N HIS A 54 -17.23 -2.88 30.07
CA HIS A 54 -15.87 -2.46 29.72
C HIS A 54 -15.55 -2.97 28.32
N MET A 55 -15.06 -2.08 27.45
CA MET A 55 -14.59 -2.43 26.12
C MET A 55 -13.07 -2.27 26.04
N PHE A 56 -12.41 -3.27 25.49
CA PHE A 56 -10.97 -3.28 25.23
C PHE A 56 -10.70 -3.65 23.79
N ALA A 57 -9.90 -2.86 23.09
CA ALA A 57 -9.47 -3.13 21.73
C ALA A 57 -7.94 -3.23 21.65
N THR A 58 -7.42 -4.18 20.87
CA THR A 58 -5.98 -4.36 20.65
C THR A 58 -5.68 -4.79 19.22
N VAL A 59 -4.51 -4.41 18.72
CA VAL A 59 -3.98 -4.98 17.47
C VAL A 59 -3.60 -6.44 17.70
N GLU A 60 -4.04 -7.32 16.79
CA GLU A 60 -3.66 -8.74 16.74
C GLU A 60 -3.31 -9.10 15.28
N GLY A 61 -2.01 -9.04 14.95
CA GLY A 61 -1.54 -9.22 13.58
C GLY A 61 -2.05 -8.14 12.63
N GLU A 62 -2.73 -8.54 11.57
CA GLU A 62 -3.36 -7.64 10.60
C GLU A 62 -4.74 -7.11 11.07
N ASN A 63 -5.24 -7.61 12.20
CA ASN A 63 -6.61 -7.40 12.67
C ASN A 63 -6.65 -6.53 13.93
N ILE A 64 -7.86 -6.09 14.26
CA ILE A 64 -8.15 -5.44 15.55
C ILE A 64 -9.14 -6.32 16.31
N LYS A 65 -8.72 -6.81 17.47
CA LYS A 65 -9.58 -7.56 18.39
C LYS A 65 -10.28 -6.59 19.34
N VAL A 66 -11.60 -6.61 19.36
CA VAL A 66 -12.43 -5.85 20.30
C VAL A 66 -13.13 -6.81 21.25
N THR A 67 -12.94 -6.60 22.56
CA THR A 67 -13.54 -7.39 23.63
C THR A 67 -14.49 -6.52 24.42
N TYR A 68 -15.71 -6.99 24.67
CA TYR A 68 -16.71 -6.29 25.48
C TYR A 68 -17.15 -7.17 26.66
N GLN A 69 -17.02 -6.65 27.87
CA GLN A 69 -17.39 -7.32 29.12
C GLN A 69 -18.56 -6.59 29.81
N VAL A 70 -19.70 -7.27 29.92
CA VAL A 70 -20.91 -6.74 30.59
C VAL A 70 -20.74 -6.76 32.12
N LEU A 71 -20.98 -5.61 32.76
CA LEU A 71 -21.10 -5.45 34.20
C LEU A 71 -22.55 -5.77 34.65
N ARG A 72 -22.72 -6.71 35.57
CA ARG A 72 -24.04 -7.03 36.13
C ARG A 72 -24.31 -6.18 37.37
N GLU A 73 -25.30 -5.29 37.31
CA GLU A 73 -25.89 -4.71 38.53
C GLU A 73 -26.86 -5.73 39.14
N ARG A 74 -26.60 -6.21 40.37
CA ARG A 74 -27.59 -6.96 41.13
C ARG A 74 -28.76 -6.02 41.45
N LYS A 75 -29.87 -6.12 40.73
CA LYS A 75 -31.16 -5.61 41.24
C LYS A 75 -31.45 -6.38 42.53
N GLU A 76 -31.47 -5.67 43.66
CA GLU A 76 -31.87 -6.22 44.95
C GLU A 76 -33.32 -6.72 44.88
N VAL A 77 -33.48 -8.01 44.55
CA VAL A 77 -34.70 -8.73 44.86
C VAL A 77 -34.72 -8.91 46.37
N LYS A 78 -35.52 -8.08 47.05
CA LYS A 78 -35.90 -8.28 48.44
C LYS A 78 -36.46 -9.71 48.60
N LYS A 79 -35.92 -10.40 49.61
CA LYS A 79 -36.36 -11.68 50.20
C LYS A 79 -35.99 -12.95 49.44
N GLY A 80 -34.98 -13.64 50.00
CA GLY A 80 -35.03 -15.08 50.20
C GLY A 80 -34.62 -15.94 49.03
N LEU A 81 -33.32 -16.22 48.92
CA LEU A 81 -32.80 -17.58 48.83
C LEU A 81 -31.28 -17.52 49.04
N MET A 82 -30.80 -18.18 50.09
CA MET A 82 -29.41 -18.62 50.19
C MET A 82 -29.10 -19.51 48.98
N GLY A 83 -28.04 -19.21 48.23
CA GLY A 83 -27.58 -20.05 47.14
C GLY A 83 -26.28 -19.50 46.55
N ALA A 84 -25.19 -20.21 46.84
CA ALA A 84 -23.82 -20.05 46.35
C ALA A 84 -23.60 -19.06 45.19
N ILE A 85 -23.01 -17.90 45.50
CA ILE A 85 -22.12 -17.20 44.56
C ILE A 85 -20.79 -17.06 45.28
N THR A 86 -20.05 -18.16 45.30
CA THR A 86 -18.60 -18.15 45.43
C THR A 86 -18.10 -17.46 44.18
N GLY A 87 -17.68 -16.20 44.32
CA GLY A 87 -17.08 -15.43 43.24
C GLY A 87 -15.77 -16.07 42.81
N ALA A 88 -15.83 -16.91 41.78
CA ALA A 88 -14.70 -17.25 40.93
C ALA A 88 -14.90 -16.50 39.62
N GLY A 89 -14.04 -15.51 39.36
CA GLY A 89 -14.13 -14.66 38.17
C GLY A 89 -13.94 -13.16 38.43
N VAL A 90 -13.36 -12.78 39.56
CA VAL A 90 -12.67 -11.48 39.70
C VAL A 90 -11.21 -11.82 39.98
N GLY A 91 -10.40 -11.87 38.93
CA GLY A 91 -8.98 -12.16 39.05
C GLY A 91 -8.37 -12.55 37.72
N GLY A 92 -7.79 -11.57 37.02
CA GLY A 92 -6.85 -11.87 35.92
C GLY A 92 -7.08 -11.16 34.59
N PHE A 93 -7.38 -9.86 34.55
CA PHE A 93 -7.09 -9.05 33.35
C PHE A 93 -6.41 -7.71 33.65
N LEU A 94 -6.08 -7.43 34.91
CA LEU A 94 -5.36 -6.21 35.29
C LEU A 94 -3.94 -6.58 35.74
N GLY A 95 -2.97 -6.28 34.88
CA GLY A 95 -1.57 -6.21 35.29
C GLY A 95 -0.60 -6.72 34.25
N SER A 96 -0.19 -5.86 33.31
CA SER A 96 1.16 -5.85 32.69
C SER A 96 1.35 -4.62 31.79
N VAL A 97 1.06 -3.42 32.28
CA VAL A 97 1.66 -2.21 31.72
C VAL A 97 2.12 -1.35 32.88
N LEU A 98 3.36 -1.57 33.34
CA LEU A 98 4.25 -0.51 33.78
C LEU A 98 5.67 -1.05 34.07
N ARG A 99 6.63 -0.37 33.43
CA ARG A 99 8.09 -0.26 33.70
C ARG A 99 9.05 -1.32 33.12
N ARG A 100 9.58 -0.97 31.95
CA ARG A 100 11.00 -0.54 31.73
C ARG A 100 11.92 -0.73 32.96
N ASP A 101 12.76 -1.76 32.95
CA ASP A 101 14.22 -1.61 32.73
C ASP A 101 14.94 -2.96 32.61
N SER A 102 15.94 -3.00 31.74
CA SER A 102 17.15 -3.85 31.76
C SER A 102 17.09 -5.38 31.58
N ASN A 103 17.83 -5.82 30.55
CA ASN A 103 18.45 -7.13 30.27
C ASN A 103 17.65 -8.19 29.51
N ILE A 104 18.00 -8.25 28.22
CA ILE A 104 17.80 -9.34 27.26
C ILE A 104 18.49 -10.61 27.76
N GLY A 105 17.76 -11.72 27.79
CA GLY A 105 18.34 -13.05 27.93
C GLY A 105 17.29 -14.10 28.26
N ASP A 106 16.90 -14.89 27.26
CA ASP A 106 16.15 -16.14 27.37
C ASP A 106 14.85 -16.12 28.20
N ARG A 107 13.72 -16.00 27.50
CA ARG A 107 12.53 -16.87 27.64
C ARG A 107 11.39 -16.32 26.78
N VAL A 108 11.42 -16.71 25.52
CA VAL A 108 10.18 -17.18 24.89
C VAL A 108 9.78 -18.42 25.68
N VAL A 109 8.59 -18.45 26.28
CA VAL A 109 7.76 -19.63 26.60
C VAL A 109 6.67 -19.25 27.60
N ASP A 110 5.43 -19.36 27.11
CA ASP A 110 4.21 -19.78 27.79
C ASP A 110 3.72 -19.05 29.03
N ALA A 111 2.82 -18.08 28.78
CA ALA A 111 1.70 -17.82 29.67
C ALA A 111 0.45 -17.39 28.86
N VAL A 112 0.14 -18.15 27.81
CA VAL A 112 -1.20 -18.23 27.20
C VAL A 112 -1.57 -19.71 27.23
N SER A 113 -1.83 -20.23 28.43
CA SER A 113 -2.19 -21.63 28.64
C SER A 113 -3.22 -21.72 29.77
N GLY A 114 -4.49 -21.59 29.38
CA GLY A 114 -5.60 -21.75 30.33
C GLY A 114 -6.96 -21.44 29.74
N ALA A 115 -7.53 -22.44 29.06
CA ALA A 115 -8.93 -22.57 28.63
C ALA A 115 -9.38 -21.78 27.37
N ALA A 116 -8.91 -22.23 26.20
CA ALA A 116 -9.78 -22.73 25.14
C ALA A 116 -8.92 -23.55 24.17
N ALA A 117 -9.01 -24.87 24.26
CA ALA A 117 -8.46 -25.78 23.27
C ALA A 117 -9.36 -25.72 22.04
N GLY A 118 -8.81 -25.30 20.90
CA GLY A 118 -9.55 -25.24 19.63
C GLY A 118 -8.79 -24.43 18.59
N GLY A 119 -7.91 -25.09 17.84
CA GLY A 119 -7.20 -24.48 16.73
C GLY A 119 -8.13 -24.12 15.56
N ALA A 120 -7.89 -22.96 14.97
CA ALA A 120 -8.02 -22.64 13.55
C ALA A 120 -9.37 -22.81 12.80
N TYR A 121 -10.49 -23.29 13.37
CA TYR A 121 -11.70 -23.53 12.53
C TYR A 121 -13.09 -23.24 13.11
N GLU A 122 -13.24 -22.64 14.30
CA GLU A 122 -14.57 -22.40 14.90
C GLU A 122 -15.10 -20.96 14.81
N ALA A 123 -14.51 -20.11 13.97
CA ALA A 123 -14.99 -18.73 13.81
C ALA A 123 -16.21 -18.58 12.89
N TYR A 124 -16.62 -19.64 12.18
CA TYR A 124 -17.78 -19.61 11.29
C TYR A 124 -19.06 -20.26 11.85
N GLU A 125 -19.01 -20.95 13.00
CA GLU A 125 -20.23 -21.49 13.65
C GLU A 125 -20.74 -20.64 14.84
N GLY A 126 -20.02 -19.59 15.25
CA GLY A 126 -20.48 -18.66 16.28
C GLY A 126 -21.62 -17.71 15.86
N TYR A 127 -22.08 -17.80 14.60
CA TYR A 127 -23.22 -17.00 14.13
C TYR A 127 -24.58 -17.60 14.53
N GLU A 128 -24.65 -18.90 14.88
CA GLU A 128 -25.93 -19.59 15.15
C GLU A 128 -26.17 -19.99 16.62
N GLU A 129 -25.15 -20.17 17.47
CA GLU A 129 -25.36 -20.74 18.82
C GLU A 129 -25.57 -19.72 19.97
N SER A 130 -26.10 -18.53 19.69
CA SER A 130 -26.48 -17.56 20.75
C SER A 130 -27.61 -16.62 20.38
N LYS A 131 -28.67 -17.11 19.73
CA LYS A 131 -29.88 -16.28 19.54
C LYS A 131 -30.64 -16.01 20.85
N GLU A 132 -30.33 -16.73 21.93
CA GLU A 132 -31.06 -16.63 23.20
C GLU A 132 -30.41 -15.71 24.27
N SER A 133 -29.22 -15.15 24.03
CA SER A 133 -28.52 -14.33 25.06
C SER A 133 -27.61 -13.22 24.51
N ARG A 134 -27.88 -12.67 23.32
CA ARG A 134 -27.19 -11.42 22.92
C ARG A 134 -27.77 -10.27 23.74
N THR A 135 -26.91 -9.54 24.44
CA THR A 135 -27.30 -8.26 25.02
C THR A 135 -27.48 -7.25 23.89
N GLU A 136 -28.33 -6.25 24.09
CA GLU A 136 -28.68 -5.31 23.01
C GLU A 136 -27.43 -4.57 22.52
N PHE A 137 -26.56 -4.18 23.45
CA PHE A 137 -25.30 -3.52 23.11
C PHE A 137 -24.31 -4.41 22.35
N ALA A 138 -24.27 -5.71 22.62
CA ALA A 138 -23.36 -6.61 21.92
C ALA A 138 -23.69 -6.69 20.42
N ALA A 139 -24.98 -6.63 20.06
CA ALA A 139 -25.42 -6.57 18.67
C ALA A 139 -25.06 -5.23 18.02
N GLU A 140 -25.32 -4.11 18.72
CA GLU A 140 -24.97 -2.76 18.25
C GLU A 140 -23.46 -2.58 18.06
N LEU A 141 -22.65 -3.13 18.96
CA LEU A 141 -21.19 -3.11 18.86
C LEU A 141 -20.70 -3.88 17.63
N ALA A 142 -21.26 -5.06 17.36
CA ALA A 142 -20.90 -5.85 16.20
C ALA A 142 -21.19 -5.08 14.89
N GLU A 143 -22.37 -4.46 14.80
CA GLU A 143 -22.76 -3.69 13.63
C GLU A 143 -21.90 -2.43 13.44
N ALA A 144 -21.58 -1.73 14.53
CA ALA A 144 -20.69 -0.58 14.50
C ALA A 144 -19.27 -0.97 14.03
N ILE A 145 -18.73 -2.10 14.52
CA ILE A 145 -17.42 -2.60 14.09
C ILE A 145 -17.42 -2.93 12.59
N ASN A 146 -18.42 -3.66 12.11
CA ASN A 146 -18.51 -4.02 10.69
C ASN A 146 -18.59 -2.76 9.80
N LYS A 147 -19.39 -1.77 10.18
CA LYS A 147 -19.52 -0.53 9.43
C LYS A 147 -18.20 0.26 9.36
N VAL A 148 -17.44 0.30 10.46
CA VAL A 148 -16.13 0.97 10.48
C VAL A 148 -15.09 0.18 9.69
N GLU A 149 -15.10 -1.14 9.77
CA GLU A 149 -14.26 -2.01 8.97
C GLU A 149 -14.49 -1.76 7.47
N ASP A 150 -15.75 -1.79 7.01
CA ASP A 150 -16.11 -1.54 5.62
C ASP A 150 -15.60 -0.17 5.12
N GLN A 151 -15.74 0.87 5.95
CA GLN A 151 -15.23 2.21 5.62
C GLN A 151 -13.72 2.23 5.45
N LEU A 152 -12.97 1.55 6.33
CA LEU A 152 -11.52 1.52 6.27
C LEU A 152 -11.00 0.61 5.15
N GLN A 153 -11.68 -0.50 4.88
CA GLN A 153 -11.41 -1.37 3.75
C GLN A 153 -11.58 -0.60 2.42
N TYR A 154 -12.65 0.20 2.28
CA TYR A 154 -12.84 1.04 1.11
C TYR A 154 -11.67 2.05 0.90
N VAL A 155 -11.17 2.64 1.99
CA VAL A 155 -10.01 3.55 1.94
C VAL A 155 -8.74 2.80 1.53
N LEU A 156 -8.52 1.60 2.09
CA LEU A 156 -7.40 0.73 1.77
C LEU A 156 -7.38 0.33 0.28
N GLU A 157 -8.52 -0.08 -0.25
CA GLU A 157 -8.69 -0.42 -1.67
C GLU A 157 -8.40 0.79 -2.56
N GLY A 158 -8.93 1.96 -2.22
CA GLY A 158 -8.67 3.20 -2.96
C GLY A 158 -7.18 3.57 -3.00
N GLN A 159 -6.47 3.42 -1.88
CA GLN A 159 -5.01 3.65 -1.83
C GLN A 159 -4.23 2.62 -2.64
N ARG A 160 -4.62 1.34 -2.61
CA ARG A 160 -3.98 0.28 -3.42
C ARG A 160 -4.15 0.54 -4.91
N ALA A 161 -5.37 0.85 -5.36
CA ALA A 161 -5.66 1.16 -6.75
C ALA A 161 -4.90 2.41 -7.24
N ALA A 162 -4.81 3.45 -6.41
CA ALA A 162 -4.02 4.64 -6.73
C ALA A 162 -2.51 4.33 -6.83
N LYS A 163 -1.98 3.47 -5.97
CA LYS A 163 -0.57 3.06 -6.01
C LYS A 163 -0.25 2.19 -7.22
N GLU A 164 -1.18 1.31 -7.61
CA GLU A 164 -1.03 0.47 -8.80
C GLU A 164 -1.09 1.28 -10.09
N SER A 165 -2.03 2.21 -10.24
CA SER A 165 -2.11 3.05 -11.44
C SER A 165 -0.86 3.92 -11.62
N VAL A 166 -0.27 4.43 -10.54
CA VAL A 166 1.02 5.14 -10.58
C VAL A 166 2.15 4.19 -11.00
N ARG A 167 2.20 2.96 -10.48
CA ARG A 167 3.21 1.97 -10.85
C ARG A 167 3.11 1.56 -12.32
N GLU A 168 1.90 1.34 -12.82
CA GLU A 168 1.66 1.05 -14.24
C GLU A 168 2.08 2.22 -15.12
N SER A 169 1.70 3.44 -14.75
CA SER A 169 2.10 4.65 -15.49
C SER A 169 3.62 4.83 -15.56
N VAL A 170 4.34 4.51 -14.48
CA VAL A 170 5.81 4.53 -14.46
C VAL A 170 6.38 3.46 -15.37
N ARG A 171 5.88 2.22 -15.30
CA ARG A 171 6.32 1.12 -16.17
C ARG A 171 6.10 1.44 -17.64
N GLU A 172 4.93 1.95 -18.00
CA GLU A 172 4.63 2.37 -19.37
C GLU A 172 5.57 3.48 -19.86
N LYS A 173 5.84 4.49 -19.02
CA LYS A 173 6.78 5.56 -19.39
C LYS A 173 8.18 5.03 -19.62
N THR A 174 8.69 4.19 -18.72
CA THR A 174 10.02 3.56 -18.87
C THR A 174 10.09 2.69 -20.12
N GLN A 175 9.04 1.93 -20.42
CA GLN A 175 8.99 1.10 -21.61
C GLN A 175 8.99 1.97 -22.88
N LYS A 176 8.15 3.00 -22.96
CA LYS A 176 8.12 3.94 -24.09
C LYS A 176 9.44 4.68 -24.29
N GLU A 177 10.13 5.06 -23.21
CA GLU A 177 11.47 5.66 -23.30
C GLU A 177 12.52 4.67 -23.81
N THR A 178 12.42 3.41 -23.42
CA THR A 178 13.32 2.34 -23.89
C THR A 178 13.11 2.08 -25.39
N GLU A 179 11.87 1.91 -25.81
CA GLU A 179 11.51 1.73 -27.23
C GLU A 179 11.99 2.91 -28.09
N ARG A 180 11.78 4.14 -27.60
CA ARG A 180 12.24 5.36 -28.29
C ARG A 180 13.76 5.45 -28.39
N LYS A 181 14.48 4.96 -27.38
CA LYS A 181 15.95 4.89 -27.41
C LYS A 181 16.43 3.89 -28.45
N GLU A 182 15.88 2.69 -28.46
CA GLU A 182 16.25 1.63 -29.39
C GLU A 182 15.98 2.05 -30.85
N GLU A 183 14.82 2.66 -31.12
CA GLU A 183 14.50 3.19 -32.45
C GLU A 183 15.53 4.23 -32.92
N LEU A 184 15.92 5.15 -32.04
CA LEU A 184 16.90 6.18 -32.37
C LEU A 184 18.29 5.60 -32.61
N LEU A 185 18.70 4.58 -31.86
CA LEU A 185 19.99 3.93 -32.05
C LEU A 185 20.06 3.20 -33.38
N LEU A 186 18.98 2.50 -33.77
CA LEU A 186 18.89 1.87 -35.09
C LEU A 186 18.99 2.91 -36.22
N GLN A 187 18.28 4.03 -36.10
CA GLN A 187 18.35 5.13 -37.09
C GLN A 187 19.76 5.74 -37.18
N LEU A 188 20.47 5.87 -36.06
CA LEU A 188 21.86 6.33 -36.05
C LEU A 188 22.81 5.33 -36.72
N GLU A 189 22.63 4.02 -36.50
CA GLU A 189 23.41 2.98 -37.17
C GLU A 189 23.20 3.00 -38.69
N ASP A 190 21.95 3.13 -39.14
CA ASP A 190 21.61 3.26 -40.57
C ASP A 190 22.27 4.50 -41.18
N LEU A 191 22.14 5.67 -40.53
CA LEU A 191 22.77 6.91 -40.98
C LEU A 191 24.30 6.79 -41.05
N TYR A 192 24.93 6.13 -40.08
CA TYR A 192 26.38 5.90 -40.12
C TYR A 192 26.77 5.06 -41.33
N ALA A 193 26.03 3.99 -41.61
CA ALA A 193 26.26 3.17 -42.80
C ALA A 193 26.14 4.00 -44.08
N GLU A 194 25.11 4.85 -44.20
CA GLU A 194 24.96 5.74 -45.35
C GLU A 194 26.12 6.72 -45.51
N ILE A 195 26.61 7.32 -44.42
CA ILE A 195 27.78 8.22 -44.45
C ILE A 195 29.00 7.48 -44.99
N ILE A 196 29.23 6.23 -44.56
CA ILE A 196 30.35 5.42 -45.06
C ILE A 196 30.20 5.13 -46.55
N THR A 197 29.01 4.69 -47.00
CA THR A 197 28.75 4.43 -48.42
C THR A 197 29.02 5.66 -49.27
N ILE A 198 28.53 6.84 -48.87
CA ILE A 198 28.76 8.06 -49.65
C ILE A 198 30.23 8.47 -49.64
N LYS A 199 30.97 8.25 -48.55
CA LYS A 199 32.43 8.49 -48.54
C LYS A 199 33.14 7.63 -49.58
N GLU A 200 32.80 6.36 -49.68
CA GLU A 200 33.36 5.44 -50.69
C GLU A 200 33.00 5.91 -52.11
N GLU A 201 31.77 6.32 -52.36
CA GLU A 201 31.34 6.87 -53.66
C GLU A 201 32.09 8.15 -54.04
N ILE A 202 32.35 9.05 -53.08
CA ILE A 202 33.15 10.26 -53.31
C ILE A 202 34.58 9.88 -53.73
N GLU A 203 35.21 8.93 -53.03
CA GLU A 203 36.57 8.50 -53.35
C GLU A 203 36.67 7.91 -54.76
N LEU A 204 35.68 7.08 -55.15
CA LEU A 204 35.59 6.54 -56.50
C LEU A 204 35.43 7.65 -57.55
N ALA A 205 34.47 8.55 -57.36
CA ALA A 205 34.20 9.63 -58.30
C ALA A 205 35.37 10.63 -58.45
N GLU A 206 36.17 10.84 -57.40
CA GLU A 206 37.40 11.62 -57.49
C GLU A 206 38.50 10.91 -58.29
N SER A 207 38.60 9.59 -58.17
CA SER A 207 39.52 8.80 -59.00
C SER A 207 39.19 8.90 -60.49
N GLU A 208 37.91 9.14 -60.81
CA GLU A 208 37.40 9.42 -62.16
C GLU A 208 37.58 10.89 -62.60
N GLY A 209 38.12 11.75 -61.72
CA GLY A 209 38.41 13.15 -62.01
C GLY A 209 37.25 14.12 -61.80
N LYS A 210 36.15 13.72 -61.15
CA LYS A 210 35.07 14.64 -60.77
C LYS A 210 35.54 15.59 -59.65
N LYS A 211 35.06 16.84 -59.67
CA LYS A 211 35.33 17.83 -58.60
C LYS A 211 34.21 17.81 -57.56
N LEU A 212 34.48 17.28 -56.37
CA LEU A 212 33.46 17.00 -55.34
C LEU A 212 33.64 17.78 -54.02
N GLU A 213 34.35 18.92 -54.03
CA GLU A 213 34.64 19.71 -52.82
C GLU A 213 33.39 20.08 -52.00
N SER A 214 32.30 20.48 -52.68
CA SER A 214 31.05 20.82 -52.01
C SER A 214 30.36 19.60 -51.38
N VAL A 215 30.55 18.41 -51.96
CA VAL A 215 29.96 17.16 -51.48
C VAL A 215 30.74 16.67 -50.26
N LYS A 216 32.08 16.69 -50.32
CA LYS A 216 32.96 16.40 -49.17
C LYS A 216 32.63 17.25 -47.97
N ALA A 217 32.44 18.56 -48.16
CA ALA A 217 32.08 19.47 -47.09
C ALA A 217 30.75 19.10 -46.41
N ARG A 218 29.75 18.65 -47.19
CA ARG A 218 28.46 18.19 -46.67
C ARG A 218 28.59 16.90 -45.86
N ILE A 219 29.35 15.93 -46.35
CA ILE A 219 29.56 14.66 -45.66
C ILE A 219 30.37 14.83 -44.36
N MET A 220 31.42 15.66 -44.37
CA MET A 220 32.12 16.02 -43.12
C MET A 220 31.18 16.67 -42.11
N ARG A 221 30.24 17.51 -42.57
CA ARG A 221 29.24 18.11 -41.67
C ARG A 221 28.22 17.09 -41.17
N ALA A 222 27.79 16.16 -42.03
CA ALA A 222 26.89 15.07 -41.68
C ALA A 222 27.50 14.17 -40.60
N GLU A 223 28.76 13.76 -40.76
CA GLU A 223 29.49 12.95 -39.78
C GLU A 223 29.62 13.66 -38.43
N LYS A 224 29.95 14.95 -38.44
CA LYS A 224 30.00 15.73 -37.20
C LYS A 224 28.64 15.78 -36.51
N LEU A 225 27.56 15.98 -37.27
CA LEU A 225 26.19 16.00 -36.73
C LEU A 225 25.76 14.62 -36.22
N TYR A 226 26.19 13.53 -36.87
CA TYR A 226 25.99 12.16 -36.41
C TYR A 226 26.67 11.92 -35.06
N GLU A 227 27.94 12.28 -34.90
CA GLU A 227 28.63 12.11 -33.61
C GLU A 227 28.00 12.97 -32.51
N GLU A 228 27.67 14.24 -32.82
CA GLU A 228 26.95 15.11 -31.89
C GLU A 228 25.56 14.54 -31.51
N ALA A 229 24.88 13.83 -32.42
CA ALA A 229 23.60 13.18 -32.17
C ALA A 229 23.78 11.94 -31.27
N ARG A 230 24.80 11.13 -31.55
CA ARG A 230 25.16 9.95 -30.76
C ARG A 230 25.55 10.31 -29.33
N GLU A 231 26.34 11.36 -29.14
CA GLU A 231 26.66 11.90 -27.80
C GLU A 231 25.39 12.32 -27.06
N SER A 232 24.51 13.08 -27.72
CA SER A 232 23.25 13.53 -27.12
C SER A 232 22.34 12.34 -26.74
N ALA A 233 22.33 11.27 -27.54
CA ALA A 233 21.58 10.05 -27.24
C ALA A 233 22.18 9.28 -26.04
N ASN A 234 23.51 9.24 -25.90
CA ASN A 234 24.17 8.63 -24.75
C ASN A 234 23.91 9.41 -23.46
N ASP A 235 23.81 10.74 -23.55
CA ASP A 235 23.48 11.64 -22.44
C ASP A 235 21.98 11.63 -22.08
N GLY A 236 21.15 10.90 -22.85
CA GLY A 236 19.70 10.80 -22.65
C GLY A 236 18.90 11.97 -23.21
N ASP A 237 19.52 12.91 -23.93
CA ASP A 237 18.85 13.99 -24.65
C ASP A 237 18.38 13.52 -26.04
N TYR A 238 17.37 12.65 -26.04
CA TYR A 238 16.82 12.06 -27.27
C TYR A 238 16.17 13.08 -28.20
N ALA A 239 15.74 14.25 -27.69
CA ALA A 239 15.15 15.30 -28.51
C ALA A 239 16.24 15.99 -29.34
N VAL A 240 17.35 16.38 -28.71
CA VAL A 240 18.50 16.97 -29.41
C VAL A 240 19.15 15.97 -30.34
N ALA A 241 19.30 14.71 -29.90
CA ALA A 241 19.84 13.64 -30.73
C ALA A 241 19.03 13.47 -32.04
N LYS A 242 17.70 13.35 -31.94
CA LYS A 242 16.83 13.23 -33.11
C LYS A 242 16.92 14.43 -34.07
N ALA A 243 17.02 15.65 -33.53
CA ALA A 243 17.15 16.85 -34.34
C ALA A 243 18.47 16.88 -35.12
N LYS A 244 19.58 16.51 -34.46
CA LYS A 244 20.91 16.45 -35.07
C LYS A 244 21.03 15.33 -36.10
N MET A 245 20.49 14.15 -35.80
CA MET A 245 20.40 13.03 -36.73
C MET A 245 19.64 13.41 -38.00
N LYS A 246 18.45 14.02 -37.86
CA LYS A 246 17.69 14.50 -39.02
C LYS A 246 18.46 15.54 -39.83
N ALA A 247 19.20 16.43 -39.17
CA ALA A 247 20.05 17.39 -39.88
C ALA A 247 21.19 16.70 -40.65
N ALA A 248 21.76 15.62 -40.10
CA ALA A 248 22.78 14.81 -40.75
C ALA A 248 22.21 14.06 -41.97
N GLU A 249 21.07 13.40 -41.83
CA GLU A 249 20.34 12.73 -42.93
C GLU A 249 20.15 13.67 -44.13
N ASN A 250 19.65 14.89 -43.87
CA ASN A 250 19.49 15.91 -44.93
C ASN A 250 20.81 16.30 -45.61
N MET A 251 21.94 16.24 -44.91
CA MET A 251 23.25 16.53 -45.49
C MET A 251 23.75 15.36 -46.35
N VAL A 252 23.48 14.12 -45.92
CA VAL A 252 23.78 12.89 -46.68
C VAL A 252 22.96 12.82 -47.95
N GLU A 253 21.65 13.04 -47.86
CA GLU A 253 20.72 13.03 -49.00
C GLU A 253 21.16 14.04 -50.07
N ARG A 254 21.44 15.28 -49.67
CA ARG A 254 21.95 16.33 -50.57
C ARG A 254 23.37 16.06 -51.08
N ALA A 255 24.15 15.22 -50.41
CA ALA A 255 25.45 14.82 -50.92
C ALA A 255 25.27 13.75 -52.00
N ARG A 256 24.41 12.76 -51.77
CA ARG A 256 24.05 11.69 -52.72
C ARG A 256 23.53 12.26 -54.04
N GLU A 257 22.57 13.18 -53.99
CA GLU A 257 22.02 13.85 -55.18
C GLU A 257 23.06 14.59 -56.04
N ASN A 258 24.20 14.96 -55.45
CA ASN A 258 25.26 15.73 -56.10
C ASN A 258 26.46 14.89 -56.54
N ILE A 259 26.45 13.58 -56.27
CA ILE A 259 27.49 12.61 -56.71
C ILE A 259 27.04 11.86 -57.98
N GLU A 260 25.75 11.51 -58.04
CA GLU A 260 25.08 10.94 -59.22
C GLU A 260 25.18 11.90 -60.42
#